data_AF-A0A0K9X9E3-F1
#
_entry.id   AF-A0A0K9X9E3-F1
#
_cell.length_a   1.000
_cell.length_b   1.000
_cell.length_c   1.000
_cell.angle_alpha   90.00
_cell.angle_beta   90.00
_cell.angle_gamma   90.00
#
_symmetry.space_group_name_H-M   'P 1'
#
loop_
_entity.id
_entity.type
_entity.pdbx_description
1 polymer ?
#
loop_
_entity_poly.entity_id
_entity_poly.type
_entity_poly.pdbx_seq_one_letter_code
_entity_poly.pdbx_strand_id
1 'polypeptide(L)'
;MHRTAARRPFARRRLLGAGAAAAVGTLAPAARAAAAPASWPTRLPLPDGFRPEGIAIGPGPWAWLGSRAGSALYRAHLPTGRGSLLPTGMDGPSLGLKTDRHGRAFVAGAFARDLRVVDTRDGRLLARYPVGGPGTLVNDVVLTPGAAWFTDSTRPYVYGLPLGPRGELPPARDVVALRLTGEWQEAPDGGFTSNGVSVTPDGRALLVVNVFQDGGGLLRVDPRTGDARRVDLGGVRLPDGDGALLTGRTLYVVQQVQNAVDVFHLDAAGLRGVRVARITDPRFRVPTTAAAYGDRLYLPNSRFTEEPPPREYDVVAVRRVR
;
A
#
# COMPACT_ATOMS: atom_id res chain seq x y z
N MET A 1 -13.18 -35.79 74.61
CA MET A 1 -12.92 -37.10 75.26
C MET A 1 -12.21 -38.01 74.25
N HIS A 2 -11.14 -38.68 74.70
CA HIS A 2 -10.34 -39.76 74.08
C HIS A 2 -9.59 -39.46 72.75
N ARG A 3 -8.25 -39.39 72.69
CA ARG A 3 -7.17 -40.41 72.90
C ARG A 3 -7.37 -41.67 72.05
N THR A 4 -6.41 -42.34 71.39
CA THR A 4 -4.97 -42.21 71.02
C THR A 4 -4.66 -43.48 70.18
N ALA A 5 -3.60 -43.46 69.35
CA ALA A 5 -2.65 -44.56 69.00
C ALA A 5 -2.52 -44.76 67.46
N ALA A 6 -1.44 -44.36 66.78
CA ALA A 6 -0.01 -44.68 66.90
C ALA A 6 0.31 -46.13 66.45
N ARG A 7 1.13 -46.36 65.41
CA ARG A 7 2.59 -46.62 65.40
C ARG A 7 2.88 -47.40 64.10
N ARG A 8 4.00 -47.42 63.36
CA ARG A 8 5.47 -47.20 63.53
C ARG A 8 6.12 -47.66 62.15
N PRO A 9 7.45 -47.80 61.93
CA PRO A 9 8.64 -47.04 62.36
C PRO A 9 9.85 -47.00 61.35
N PHE A 10 10.91 -46.27 61.77
CA PHE A 10 12.37 -46.39 61.48
C PHE A 10 12.87 -45.92 60.09
N ALA A 11 13.98 -45.16 59.95
CA ALA A 11 15.20 -45.17 60.74
C ALA A 11 16.04 -43.86 60.63
N ARG A 12 16.73 -43.53 61.75
CA ARG A 12 18.16 -43.12 61.92
C ARG A 12 18.69 -41.99 61.02
N ARG A 13 19.41 -40.94 61.48
CA ARG A 13 20.43 -40.83 62.55
C ARG A 13 20.82 -39.32 62.64
N ARG A 14 21.13 -38.84 63.86
CA ARG A 14 22.31 -38.03 64.29
C ARG A 14 22.88 -36.98 63.31
N LEU A 15 23.37 -35.79 63.64
CA LEU A 15 23.66 -34.99 64.84
C LEU A 15 24.33 -33.71 64.28
N LEU A 16 24.01 -32.55 64.86
CA LEU A 16 24.80 -31.32 65.00
C LEU A 16 26.19 -31.21 64.36
N GLY A 17 26.43 -30.11 63.64
CA GLY A 17 27.77 -29.59 63.32
C GLY A 17 27.70 -28.22 62.68
N ALA A 18 28.01 -27.18 63.45
CA ALA A 18 28.08 -25.79 63.02
C ALA A 18 29.19 -25.55 61.99
N GLY A 19 28.94 -24.64 61.05
CA GLY A 19 29.91 -24.17 60.07
C GLY A 19 29.34 -23.06 59.22
N ALA A 20 29.26 -21.84 59.79
CA ALA A 20 28.96 -20.64 59.02
C ALA A 20 30.17 -20.29 58.15
N ALA A 21 30.09 -20.62 56.85
CA ALA A 21 30.99 -20.07 55.84
C ALA A 21 30.23 -18.96 55.10
N ALA A 22 30.56 -17.72 55.40
CA ALA A 22 30.09 -16.56 54.64
C ALA A 22 30.74 -16.58 53.24
N ALA A 23 30.03 -17.16 52.26
CA ALA A 23 30.37 -16.97 50.86
C ALA A 23 29.94 -15.56 50.46
N VAL A 24 30.91 -14.64 50.36
CA VAL A 24 30.73 -13.35 49.70
C VAL A 24 30.56 -13.66 48.20
N GLY A 25 29.32 -13.92 47.80
CA GLY A 25 28.96 -14.00 46.39
C GLY A 25 29.12 -12.63 45.77
N THR A 26 30.14 -12.45 44.93
CA THR A 26 30.23 -11.30 44.03
C THR A 26 28.99 -11.32 43.13
N LEU A 27 28.02 -10.46 43.43
CA LEU A 27 26.92 -10.14 42.53
C LEU A 27 27.53 -9.47 41.30
N ALA A 28 27.87 -10.27 40.29
CA ALA A 28 28.14 -9.73 38.97
C ALA A 28 26.88 -8.97 38.52
N PRO A 29 26.97 -7.71 38.08
CA PRO A 29 25.83 -7.02 37.55
C PRO A 29 25.31 -7.84 36.37
N ALA A 30 24.06 -8.29 36.44
CA ALA A 30 23.39 -8.87 35.30
C ALA A 30 23.39 -7.81 34.21
N ALA A 31 24.29 -7.95 33.24
CA ALA A 31 24.33 -7.11 32.06
C ALA A 31 22.96 -7.27 31.39
N ARG A 32 22.10 -6.27 31.58
CA ARG A 32 20.83 -6.17 30.88
C ARG A 32 21.23 -5.98 29.43
N ALA A 33 21.20 -7.05 28.63
CA ALA A 33 21.40 -6.96 27.21
C ALA A 33 20.40 -5.91 26.72
N ALA A 34 20.90 -4.74 26.34
CA ALA A 34 20.08 -3.75 25.67
C ALA A 34 19.53 -4.47 24.44
N ALA A 35 18.20 -4.67 24.38
CA ALA A 35 17.58 -5.23 23.20
C ALA A 35 18.06 -4.37 22.02
N ALA A 36 18.78 -4.99 21.08
CA ALA A 36 19.10 -4.32 19.83
C ALA A 36 17.78 -3.73 19.31
N PRO A 37 17.74 -2.45 18.89
CA PRO A 37 16.50 -1.87 18.41
C PRO A 37 15.96 -2.79 17.33
N ALA A 38 14.79 -3.37 17.55
CA ALA A 38 14.21 -4.34 16.64
C ALA A 38 14.12 -3.68 15.26
N SER A 39 14.98 -4.11 14.33
CA SER A 39 14.98 -3.56 12.98
C SER A 39 13.68 -3.98 12.32
N TRP A 40 12.91 -3.00 11.83
CA TRP A 40 11.65 -3.31 11.17
C TRP A 40 11.93 -4.19 9.95
N PRO A 41 11.13 -5.23 9.71
CA PRO A 41 11.34 -6.13 8.58
C PRO A 41 11.33 -5.35 7.26
N THR A 42 12.19 -5.77 6.33
CA THR A 42 12.23 -5.22 4.97
C THR A 42 11.59 -6.15 3.94
N ARG A 43 11.06 -7.28 4.40
CA ARG A 43 10.23 -8.20 3.63
C ARG A 43 9.05 -8.60 4.49
N LEU A 44 7.85 -8.46 3.97
CA LEU A 44 6.61 -8.84 4.66
C LEU A 44 5.95 -9.94 3.82
N PRO A 45 5.88 -11.18 4.31
CA PRO A 45 5.19 -12.25 3.59
C PRO A 45 3.69 -11.95 3.53
N LEU A 46 3.07 -12.29 2.42
CA LEU A 46 1.62 -12.24 2.23
C LEU A 46 1.05 -13.67 2.22
N PRO A 47 -0.28 -13.83 2.42
CA PRO A 47 -0.90 -15.13 2.29
C PRO A 47 -0.61 -15.78 0.93
N ASP A 48 -0.59 -17.11 0.91
CA ASP A 48 -0.40 -17.86 -0.32
C ASP A 48 -1.51 -17.52 -1.33
N GLY A 49 -1.12 -17.33 -2.59
CA GLY A 49 -2.04 -16.99 -3.68
C GLY A 49 -2.61 -15.57 -3.61
N PHE A 50 -2.12 -14.71 -2.71
CA PHE A 50 -2.70 -13.37 -2.49
C PHE A 50 -2.61 -12.46 -3.73
N ARG A 51 -1.62 -12.61 -4.63
CA ARG A 51 -1.50 -11.83 -5.89
C ARG A 51 -1.71 -10.31 -5.66
N PRO A 52 -0.82 -9.67 -4.88
CA PRO A 52 -1.00 -8.28 -4.48
C PRO A 52 -0.91 -7.33 -5.69
N GLU A 53 -1.58 -6.20 -5.58
CA GLU A 53 -1.50 -5.13 -6.58
C GLU A 53 -1.41 -3.77 -5.88
N GLY A 54 -2.38 -3.42 -5.04
CA GLY A 54 -2.38 -2.16 -4.31
C GLY A 54 -1.71 -2.22 -2.94
N ILE A 55 -1.13 -1.10 -2.49
CA ILE A 55 -0.77 -0.86 -1.09
C ILE A 55 -1.11 0.57 -0.64
N ALA A 56 -1.69 0.69 0.55
CA ALA A 56 -1.85 1.94 1.29
C ALA A 56 -1.23 1.82 2.67
N ILE A 57 -0.68 2.91 3.21
CA ILE A 57 -0.16 2.96 4.57
C ILE A 57 -0.80 4.12 5.33
N GLY A 58 -1.16 3.85 6.59
CA GLY A 58 -1.68 4.82 7.53
C GLY A 58 -3.19 4.71 7.74
N PRO A 59 -3.73 5.20 8.87
CA PRO A 59 -3.01 5.85 9.98
C PRO A 59 -2.12 4.90 10.78
N GLY A 60 -1.04 5.45 11.36
CA GLY A 60 -0.06 4.67 12.13
C GLY A 60 0.79 3.72 11.27
N PRO A 61 1.49 2.76 11.87
CA PRO A 61 2.41 1.86 11.18
C PRO A 61 1.70 0.64 10.59
N TRP A 62 0.54 0.86 9.97
CA TRP A 62 -0.31 -0.18 9.37
C TRP A 62 -0.36 -0.01 7.85
N ALA A 63 -0.22 -1.11 7.13
CA ALA A 63 -0.44 -1.20 5.70
C ALA A 63 -1.71 -1.99 5.40
N TRP A 64 -2.39 -1.64 4.31
CA TRP A 64 -3.49 -2.40 3.71
C TRP A 64 -3.11 -2.72 2.28
N LEU A 65 -3.30 -3.98 1.88
CA LEU A 65 -3.01 -4.46 0.55
C LEU A 65 -4.26 -4.97 -0.15
N GLY A 66 -4.36 -4.64 -1.44
CA GLY A 66 -5.34 -5.21 -2.36
C GLY A 66 -4.83 -6.48 -3.03
N SER A 67 -5.75 -7.27 -3.58
CA SER A 67 -5.50 -8.54 -4.25
C SER A 67 -6.22 -8.62 -5.60
N ARG A 68 -5.54 -9.18 -6.61
CA ARG A 68 -6.18 -9.58 -7.88
C ARG A 68 -7.01 -10.86 -7.75
N ALA A 69 -6.75 -11.66 -6.72
CA ALA A 69 -7.42 -12.94 -6.50
C ALA A 69 -8.79 -12.78 -5.83
N GLY A 70 -9.07 -11.64 -5.19
CA GLY A 70 -10.33 -11.42 -4.51
C GLY A 70 -10.46 -10.05 -3.86
N SER A 71 -11.54 -9.87 -3.11
CA SER A 71 -11.97 -8.59 -2.57
C SER A 71 -11.45 -8.30 -1.16
N ALA A 72 -10.87 -9.30 -0.49
CA ALA A 72 -10.36 -9.15 0.85
C ALA A 72 -9.11 -8.27 0.85
N LEU A 73 -8.99 -7.40 1.86
CA LEU A 73 -7.76 -6.65 2.08
C LEU A 73 -6.85 -7.42 3.04
N TYR A 74 -5.54 -7.30 2.88
CA TYR A 74 -4.60 -7.77 3.90
C TYR A 74 -4.09 -6.60 4.72
N ARG A 75 -4.34 -6.61 6.04
CA ARG A 75 -3.86 -5.59 6.96
C ARG A 75 -2.57 -6.06 7.62
N ALA A 76 -1.47 -5.35 7.39
CA ALA A 76 -0.14 -5.69 7.91
C ALA A 76 0.38 -4.63 8.90
N HIS A 77 0.96 -5.08 10.01
CA HIS A 77 1.67 -4.23 10.96
C HIS A 77 3.14 -4.13 10.54
N LEU A 78 3.56 -2.96 10.04
CA LEU A 78 4.89 -2.75 9.49
C LEU A 78 6.06 -3.09 10.44
N PRO A 79 5.99 -2.77 11.76
CA PRO A 79 7.09 -3.04 12.68
C PRO A 79 7.30 -4.54 12.96
N THR A 80 6.23 -5.34 12.91
CA THR A 80 6.30 -6.77 13.25
C THR A 80 6.16 -7.69 12.03
N GLY A 81 5.75 -7.16 10.88
CA GLY A 81 5.46 -7.94 9.66
C GLY A 81 4.25 -8.88 9.77
N ARG A 82 3.50 -8.82 10.88
CA ARG A 82 2.32 -9.67 11.12
C ARG A 82 1.09 -9.01 10.53
N GLY A 83 0.16 -9.79 10.00
CA GLY A 83 -1.08 -9.27 9.47
C GLY A 83 -2.19 -10.31 9.40
N SER A 84 -3.36 -9.87 8.95
CA SER A 84 -4.55 -10.70 8.80
C SER A 84 -5.38 -10.24 7.60
N LEU A 85 -6.16 -11.16 7.04
CA LEU A 85 -7.17 -10.82 6.05
C LEU A 85 -8.34 -10.08 6.70
N LEU A 86 -8.87 -9.11 5.97
CA LEU A 86 -10.09 -8.37 6.25
C LEU A 86 -11.08 -8.67 5.13
N PRO A 87 -12.00 -9.63 5.33
CA PRO A 87 -13.03 -9.94 4.35
C PRO A 87 -13.92 -8.73 4.12
N THR A 88 -14.19 -8.40 2.86
CA THR A 88 -15.07 -7.27 2.52
C THR A 88 -16.51 -7.70 2.20
N GLY A 89 -16.76 -9.01 2.11
CA GLY A 89 -18.05 -9.56 1.71
C GLY A 89 -18.43 -9.28 0.24
N MET A 90 -17.47 -8.77 -0.55
CA MET A 90 -17.62 -8.47 -1.96
C MET A 90 -17.02 -9.58 -2.83
N ASP A 91 -17.40 -9.59 -4.11
CA ASP A 91 -16.72 -10.37 -5.13
C ASP A 91 -15.74 -9.52 -5.94
N GLY A 92 -14.84 -10.21 -6.65
CA GLY A 92 -13.89 -9.61 -7.57
C GLY A 92 -12.70 -8.90 -6.90
N PRO A 93 -11.74 -8.42 -7.71
CA PRO A 93 -10.47 -7.89 -7.22
C PRO A 93 -10.59 -6.63 -6.34
N SER A 94 -9.53 -6.38 -5.58
CA SER A 94 -9.21 -5.07 -4.99
C SER A 94 -7.85 -4.65 -5.51
N LEU A 95 -7.79 -3.66 -6.40
CA LEU A 95 -6.53 -3.18 -6.98
C LEU A 95 -5.98 -2.02 -6.14
N GLY A 96 -5.77 -0.86 -6.75
CA GLY A 96 -5.29 0.33 -6.09
C GLY A 96 -6.19 0.73 -4.93
N LEU A 97 -5.55 1.14 -3.83
CA LEU A 97 -6.24 1.60 -2.65
C LEU A 97 -5.50 2.74 -1.95
N LYS A 98 -6.26 3.57 -1.23
CA LYS A 98 -5.76 4.58 -0.28
C LYS A 98 -6.61 4.59 0.98
N THR A 99 -5.96 4.84 2.10
CA THR A 99 -6.61 4.96 3.40
C THR A 99 -6.69 6.41 3.83
N ASP A 100 -7.72 6.74 4.62
CA ASP A 100 -7.90 8.07 5.18
C ASP A 100 -7.81 8.09 6.71
N ARG A 101 -7.88 9.31 7.27
CA ARG A 101 -7.88 9.54 8.72
C ARG A 101 -9.15 9.05 9.44
N HIS A 102 -10.22 8.76 8.70
CA HIS A 102 -11.50 8.30 9.25
C HIS A 102 -11.52 6.77 9.43
N GLY A 103 -10.43 6.08 9.08
CA GLY A 103 -10.34 4.63 9.17
C GLY A 103 -11.04 3.95 8.00
N ARG A 104 -11.08 4.58 6.82
CA ARG A 104 -11.66 4.02 5.60
C ARG A 104 -10.56 3.72 4.59
N ALA A 105 -10.76 2.67 3.80
CA ALA A 105 -10.00 2.42 2.58
C ALA A 105 -10.90 2.62 1.37
N PHE A 106 -10.42 3.42 0.41
CA PHE A 106 -11.01 3.62 -0.90
C PHE A 106 -10.30 2.66 -1.85
N VAL A 107 -11.06 1.83 -2.56
CA VAL A 107 -10.54 0.67 -3.30
C VAL A 107 -11.11 0.65 -4.72
N ALA A 108 -10.22 0.47 -5.70
CA ALA A 108 -10.55 0.25 -7.10
C ALA A 108 -10.96 -1.22 -7.34
N GLY A 109 -12.15 -1.43 -7.90
CA GLY A 109 -12.75 -2.76 -8.08
C GLY A 109 -12.39 -3.50 -9.37
N ALA A 110 -11.39 -3.07 -10.12
CA ALA A 110 -11.02 -3.66 -11.42
C ALA A 110 -12.21 -3.72 -12.40
N PHE A 111 -12.34 -4.85 -13.10
CA PHE A 111 -13.45 -5.19 -14.00
C PHE A 111 -14.79 -5.41 -13.29
N ALA A 112 -14.86 -5.38 -11.95
CA ALA A 112 -16.14 -5.25 -11.26
C ALA A 112 -16.78 -3.86 -11.50
N ARG A 113 -15.98 -2.90 -12.01
CA ARG A 113 -16.41 -1.56 -12.41
C ARG A 113 -17.06 -0.80 -11.26
N ASP A 114 -16.44 -0.86 -10.10
CA ASP A 114 -16.91 -0.16 -8.93
C ASP A 114 -15.80 0.51 -8.13
N LEU A 115 -16.19 1.58 -7.45
CA LEU A 115 -15.41 2.26 -6.42
C LEU A 115 -15.96 1.79 -5.08
N ARG A 116 -15.11 1.26 -4.22
CA ARG A 116 -15.53 0.71 -2.92
C ARG A 116 -14.94 1.54 -1.80
N VAL A 117 -15.70 1.69 -0.73
CA VAL A 117 -15.22 2.26 0.53
C VAL A 117 -15.44 1.22 1.61
N VAL A 118 -14.38 0.82 2.31
CA VAL A 118 -14.41 -0.24 3.34
C VAL A 118 -13.85 0.26 4.66
N ASP A 119 -14.35 -0.24 5.79
CA ASP A 119 -13.80 0.05 7.10
C ASP A 119 -12.48 -0.72 7.28
N THR A 120 -11.43 0.01 7.64
CA THR A 120 -10.08 -0.55 7.77
C THR A 120 -9.88 -1.43 9.00
N ARG A 121 -10.82 -1.43 9.94
CA ARG A 121 -10.75 -2.22 11.18
C ARG A 121 -11.18 -3.66 10.96
N ASP A 122 -12.29 -3.85 10.27
CA ASP A 122 -12.96 -5.15 10.12
C ASP A 122 -13.23 -5.57 8.67
N GLY A 123 -12.99 -4.69 7.70
CA GLY A 123 -13.23 -4.94 6.27
C GLY A 123 -14.66 -4.63 5.80
N ARG A 124 -15.56 -4.20 6.69
CA ARG A 124 -16.97 -3.97 6.35
C ARG A 124 -17.12 -2.95 5.22
N LEU A 125 -17.90 -3.31 4.20
CA LEU A 125 -18.26 -2.38 3.13
C LEU A 125 -19.10 -1.21 3.67
N LEU A 126 -18.63 0.01 3.44
CA LEU A 126 -19.28 1.26 3.81
C LEU A 126 -20.08 1.84 2.65
N ALA A 127 -19.55 1.75 1.42
CA ALA A 127 -20.22 2.20 0.22
C ALA A 127 -19.65 1.49 -1.03
N ARG A 128 -20.49 1.43 -2.07
CA ARG A 128 -20.14 0.91 -3.39
C ARG A 128 -20.75 1.79 -4.46
N TYR A 129 -19.95 2.16 -5.46
CA TYR A 129 -20.35 3.02 -6.56
C TYR A 129 -20.02 2.34 -7.89
N PRO A 130 -21.01 1.77 -8.60
CA PRO A 130 -20.81 1.28 -9.96
C PRO A 130 -20.46 2.44 -10.90
N VAL A 131 -19.51 2.24 -11.80
CA VAL A 131 -19.03 3.25 -12.75
C VAL A 131 -18.81 2.65 -14.14
N GLY A 132 -18.75 3.52 -15.16
CA GLY A 132 -18.36 3.14 -16.51
C GLY A 132 -19.30 2.12 -17.19
N GLY A 133 -18.74 1.34 -18.10
CA GLY A 133 -19.48 0.43 -19.00
C GLY A 133 -18.66 -0.81 -19.36
N PRO A 134 -19.09 -1.63 -20.34
CA PRO A 134 -18.36 -2.83 -20.74
C PRO A 134 -16.90 -2.54 -21.09
N GLY A 135 -15.97 -3.22 -20.43
CA GLY A 135 -14.53 -3.02 -20.64
C GLY A 135 -13.85 -2.01 -19.72
N THR A 136 -14.58 -1.23 -18.91
CA THR A 136 -13.98 -0.38 -17.85
C THR A 136 -13.12 -1.20 -16.90
N LEU A 137 -11.92 -0.70 -16.59
CA LEU A 137 -10.99 -1.27 -15.63
C LEU A 137 -10.60 -0.20 -14.61
N VAL A 138 -11.30 -0.13 -13.48
CA VAL A 138 -10.93 0.80 -12.41
C VAL A 138 -9.66 0.30 -11.74
N ASN A 139 -8.56 1.06 -11.82
CA ASN A 139 -7.25 0.54 -11.46
C ASN A 139 -6.64 1.15 -10.21
N ASP A 140 -6.41 2.47 -10.20
CA ASP A 140 -5.66 3.12 -9.13
C ASP A 140 -6.44 4.28 -8.49
N VAL A 141 -6.04 4.73 -7.29
CA VAL A 141 -6.76 5.79 -6.55
C VAL A 141 -5.82 6.74 -5.81
N VAL A 142 -6.19 8.03 -5.80
CA VAL A 142 -5.59 9.06 -4.95
C VAL A 142 -6.65 9.80 -4.14
N LEU A 143 -6.30 10.21 -2.92
CA LEU A 143 -7.13 11.07 -2.08
C LEU A 143 -6.64 12.52 -2.14
N THR A 144 -7.59 13.42 -2.34
CA THR A 144 -7.42 14.88 -2.20
C THR A 144 -8.26 15.36 -1.01
N PRO A 145 -8.10 16.60 -0.53
CA PRO A 145 -8.94 17.13 0.54
C PRO A 145 -10.45 17.08 0.25
N GLY A 146 -10.85 17.17 -1.03
CA GLY A 146 -12.26 17.26 -1.44
C GLY A 146 -12.79 16.08 -2.25
N ALA A 147 -11.97 15.08 -2.58
CA ALA A 147 -12.40 13.95 -3.40
C ALA A 147 -11.44 12.75 -3.34
N ALA A 148 -11.96 11.55 -3.60
CA ALA A 148 -11.17 10.41 -4.04
C ALA A 148 -11.27 10.29 -5.57
N TRP A 149 -10.13 10.16 -6.27
CA TRP A 149 -10.07 10.06 -7.73
C TRP A 149 -9.49 8.73 -8.15
N PHE A 150 -10.14 8.07 -9.11
CA PHE A 150 -9.83 6.73 -9.57
C PHE A 150 -9.56 6.72 -11.07
N THR A 151 -8.55 5.98 -11.52
CA THR A 151 -8.26 5.83 -12.95
C THR A 151 -9.07 4.70 -13.59
N ASP A 152 -9.50 4.89 -14.84
CA ASP A 152 -9.95 3.81 -15.72
C ASP A 152 -8.82 3.46 -16.69
N SER A 153 -8.23 2.27 -16.55
CA SER A 153 -7.06 1.90 -17.33
C SER A 153 -7.34 1.64 -18.80
N THR A 154 -8.58 1.41 -19.20
CA THR A 154 -8.95 1.05 -20.59
C THR A 154 -9.81 2.10 -21.26
N ARG A 155 -10.14 3.19 -20.55
CA ARG A 155 -10.97 4.28 -21.06
C ARG A 155 -10.40 5.64 -20.65
N PRO A 156 -10.70 6.73 -21.37
CA PRO A 156 -10.15 8.05 -21.08
C PRO A 156 -10.96 8.73 -19.98
N TYR A 157 -11.06 8.11 -18.81
CA TYR A 157 -11.82 8.63 -17.67
C TYR A 157 -11.02 8.54 -16.37
N VAL A 158 -11.24 9.53 -15.53
CA VAL A 158 -11.05 9.41 -14.08
C VAL A 158 -12.40 9.56 -13.39
N TYR A 159 -12.68 8.68 -12.43
CA TYR A 159 -13.91 8.72 -11.64
C TYR A 159 -13.65 9.42 -10.31
N GLY A 160 -14.56 10.28 -9.88
CA GLY A 160 -14.45 11.06 -8.66
C GLY A 160 -15.55 10.74 -7.65
N LEU A 161 -15.17 10.61 -6.38
CA LEU A 161 -16.09 10.65 -5.25
C LEU A 161 -15.89 11.99 -4.52
N PRO A 162 -16.73 13.01 -4.78
CA PRO A 162 -16.67 14.26 -4.05
C PRO A 162 -16.93 14.02 -2.56
N LEU A 163 -16.00 14.42 -1.71
CA LEU A 163 -16.11 14.28 -0.26
C LEU A 163 -16.65 15.56 0.36
N GLY A 164 -17.56 15.41 1.33
CA GLY A 164 -18.04 16.54 2.12
C GLY A 164 -16.93 17.19 2.95
N PRO A 165 -17.17 18.37 3.55
CA PRO A 165 -16.15 19.11 4.32
C PRO A 165 -15.53 18.32 5.48
N ARG A 166 -16.23 17.31 6.01
CA ARG A 166 -15.73 16.41 7.07
C ARG A 166 -15.45 15.00 6.56
N GLY A 167 -15.31 14.84 5.25
CA GLY A 167 -15.04 13.57 4.58
C GLY A 167 -16.30 12.74 4.32
N GLU A 168 -17.50 13.31 4.40
CA GLU A 168 -18.74 12.59 4.11
C GLU A 168 -18.71 11.97 2.70
N LEU A 169 -19.21 10.74 2.57
CA LEU A 169 -19.30 10.08 1.26
C LEU A 169 -20.47 10.66 0.45
N PRO A 170 -20.33 10.81 -0.88
CA PRO A 170 -21.39 11.36 -1.71
C PRO A 170 -22.52 10.34 -1.93
N PRO A 171 -23.75 10.78 -2.25
CA PRO A 171 -24.75 9.89 -2.83
C PRO A 171 -24.33 9.47 -4.25
N ALA A 172 -24.84 8.32 -4.73
CA ALA A 172 -24.40 7.74 -6.00
C ALA A 172 -24.58 8.65 -7.23
N ARG A 173 -25.60 9.52 -7.22
CA ARG A 173 -25.86 10.50 -8.30
C ARG A 173 -24.79 11.59 -8.43
N ASP A 174 -23.97 11.79 -7.40
CA ASP A 174 -22.94 12.83 -7.36
C ASP A 174 -21.54 12.26 -7.71
N VAL A 175 -21.45 10.97 -8.07
CA VAL A 175 -20.21 10.37 -8.59
C VAL A 175 -19.85 11.05 -9.90
N VAL A 176 -18.62 11.53 -10.00
CA VAL A 176 -18.11 12.24 -11.16
C VAL A 176 -17.49 11.24 -12.13
N ALA A 177 -17.85 11.34 -13.41
CA ALA A 177 -17.12 10.70 -14.50
C ALA A 177 -16.46 11.80 -15.34
N LEU A 178 -15.15 12.01 -15.13
CA LEU A 178 -14.40 13.06 -15.79
C LEU A 178 -13.68 12.50 -17.01
N ARG A 179 -14.09 12.92 -18.22
CA ARG A 179 -13.43 12.51 -19.46
C ARG A 179 -12.09 13.23 -19.59
N LEU A 180 -11.04 12.48 -19.90
CA LEU A 180 -9.71 13.00 -20.20
C LEU A 180 -9.69 13.55 -21.63
N THR A 181 -9.14 14.76 -21.77
CA THR A 181 -9.10 15.55 -23.01
C THR A 181 -7.74 16.26 -23.15
N GLY A 182 -7.62 17.20 -24.08
CA GLY A 182 -6.37 17.93 -24.31
C GLY A 182 -5.34 17.04 -25.01
N GLU A 183 -4.16 16.89 -24.39
CA GLU A 183 -3.04 16.10 -24.92
C GLU A 183 -3.13 14.59 -24.63
N TRP A 184 -4.23 14.13 -24.02
CA TRP A 184 -4.42 12.72 -23.70
C TRP A 184 -4.49 11.84 -24.96
N GLN A 185 -3.74 10.74 -24.98
CA GLN A 185 -3.78 9.73 -26.04
C GLN A 185 -4.20 8.37 -25.49
N GLU A 186 -4.99 7.63 -26.26
CA GLU A 186 -5.53 6.31 -25.92
C GLU A 186 -4.82 5.22 -26.72
N ALA A 187 -4.55 4.08 -26.08
CA ALA A 187 -4.13 2.90 -26.80
C ALA A 187 -5.27 2.43 -27.74
N PRO A 188 -4.94 1.94 -28.95
CA PRO A 188 -5.94 1.38 -29.87
C PRO A 188 -6.78 0.28 -29.22
N ASP A 189 -8.00 0.07 -29.75
CA ASP A 189 -8.90 -1.03 -29.41
C ASP A 189 -9.25 -1.15 -27.91
N GLY A 190 -9.24 -0.02 -27.19
CA GLY A 190 -9.50 -0.01 -25.74
C GLY A 190 -8.35 -0.61 -24.92
N GLY A 191 -7.13 -0.58 -25.46
CA GLY A 191 -5.94 -1.06 -24.81
C GLY A 191 -5.62 -0.33 -23.50
N PHE A 192 -4.81 -0.98 -22.66
CA PHE A 192 -4.38 -0.44 -21.39
C PHE A 192 -3.59 0.86 -21.60
N THR A 193 -4.10 1.97 -21.05
CA THR A 193 -3.64 3.34 -21.31
C THR A 193 -3.29 4.05 -20.01
N SER A 194 -4.26 4.26 -19.11
CA SER A 194 -4.00 4.96 -17.84
C SER A 194 -3.59 3.98 -16.75
N ASN A 195 -2.79 4.43 -15.79
CA ASN A 195 -2.45 3.59 -14.65
C ASN A 195 -2.42 4.40 -13.34
N GLY A 196 -1.24 4.57 -12.72
CA GLY A 196 -1.16 5.23 -11.43
C GLY A 196 -1.56 6.69 -11.45
N VAL A 197 -2.07 7.14 -10.30
CA VAL A 197 -2.52 8.50 -10.09
C VAL A 197 -1.98 9.07 -8.78
N SER A 198 -1.57 10.33 -8.83
CA SER A 198 -1.15 11.11 -7.66
C SER A 198 -1.70 12.54 -7.76
N VAL A 199 -1.49 13.35 -6.73
CA VAL A 199 -1.71 14.81 -6.78
C VAL A 199 -0.48 15.53 -7.33
N THR A 200 -0.64 16.75 -7.82
CA THR A 200 0.47 17.71 -8.00
C THR A 200 0.96 18.25 -6.66
N PRO A 201 2.20 18.79 -6.57
CA PRO A 201 2.72 19.33 -5.31
C PRO A 201 1.93 20.51 -4.73
N ASP A 202 1.29 21.31 -5.58
CA ASP A 202 0.37 22.39 -5.17
C ASP A 202 -1.06 21.90 -4.85
N GLY A 203 -1.34 20.61 -5.06
CA GLY A 203 -2.66 20.00 -4.84
C GLY A 203 -3.77 20.46 -5.78
N ARG A 204 -3.44 21.18 -6.86
CA ARG A 204 -4.42 21.78 -7.79
C ARG A 204 -4.82 20.86 -8.94
N ALA A 205 -4.05 19.83 -9.22
CA ALA A 205 -4.28 18.90 -10.31
C ALA A 205 -3.92 17.46 -9.93
N LEU A 206 -4.30 16.53 -10.81
CA LEU A 206 -3.89 15.14 -10.74
C LEU A 206 -2.67 14.92 -11.63
N LEU A 207 -1.82 13.98 -11.26
CA LEU A 207 -0.76 13.42 -12.09
C LEU A 207 -1.18 12.00 -12.45
N VAL A 208 -1.40 11.71 -13.73
CA VAL A 208 -1.87 10.42 -14.22
C VAL A 208 -0.80 9.83 -15.13
N VAL A 209 -0.37 8.60 -14.82
CA VAL A 209 0.52 7.82 -15.67
C VAL A 209 -0.25 7.35 -16.89
N ASN A 210 0.33 7.56 -18.08
CA ASN A 210 -0.17 7.02 -19.34
C ASN A 210 0.91 6.11 -19.94
N VAL A 211 0.68 4.80 -19.94
CA VAL A 211 1.67 3.81 -20.39
C VAL A 211 1.82 3.73 -21.90
N PHE A 212 0.84 4.26 -22.64
CA PHE A 212 0.82 4.22 -24.10
C PHE A 212 1.52 5.43 -24.72
N GLN A 213 1.22 6.63 -24.23
CA GLN A 213 1.69 7.90 -24.80
C GLN A 213 3.22 7.96 -24.79
N ASP A 214 3.81 8.05 -25.99
CA ASP A 214 5.25 7.98 -26.21
C ASP A 214 5.92 6.79 -25.49
N GLY A 215 5.25 5.63 -25.38
CA GLY A 215 5.78 4.46 -24.68
C GLY A 215 5.96 4.64 -23.17
N GLY A 216 5.21 5.57 -22.57
CA GLY A 216 5.18 5.82 -21.13
C GLY A 216 5.42 7.29 -20.79
N GLY A 217 4.38 7.97 -20.31
CA GLY A 217 4.39 9.38 -19.94
C GLY A 217 3.62 9.68 -18.66
N LEU A 218 3.68 10.95 -18.25
CA LEU A 218 2.96 11.50 -17.12
C LEU A 218 2.18 12.73 -17.58
N LEU A 219 0.89 12.79 -17.25
CA LEU A 219 0.04 13.92 -17.59
C LEU A 219 -0.49 14.59 -16.34
N ARG A 220 -0.45 15.92 -16.33
CA ARG A 220 -1.14 16.77 -15.37
C ARG A 220 -2.57 16.98 -15.85
N VAL A 221 -3.54 16.55 -15.07
CA VAL A 221 -4.97 16.60 -15.40
C VAL A 221 -5.68 17.60 -14.48
N ASP A 222 -6.41 18.54 -15.08
CA ASP A 222 -7.31 19.42 -14.33
C ASP A 222 -8.56 18.63 -13.85
N PRO A 223 -8.79 18.47 -12.54
CA PRO A 223 -9.89 17.65 -12.02
C PRO A 223 -11.27 18.29 -12.23
N ARG A 224 -11.36 19.52 -12.73
CA ARG A 224 -12.63 20.20 -13.05
C ARG A 224 -13.03 20.01 -14.50
N THR A 225 -12.07 19.96 -15.41
CA THR A 225 -12.32 19.96 -16.86
C THR A 225 -11.89 18.67 -17.56
N GLY A 226 -10.95 17.93 -16.97
CA GLY A 226 -10.32 16.77 -17.61
C GLY A 226 -9.27 17.15 -18.66
N ASP A 227 -8.89 18.43 -18.79
CA ASP A 227 -7.79 18.87 -19.65
C ASP A 227 -6.48 18.25 -19.17
N ALA A 228 -5.89 17.37 -19.98
CA ALA A 228 -4.64 16.72 -19.70
C ALA A 228 -3.51 17.41 -20.47
N ARG A 229 -2.42 17.72 -19.77
CA ARG A 229 -1.20 18.29 -20.35
C ARG A 229 -0.01 17.46 -19.95
N ARG A 230 0.89 17.21 -20.88
CA ARG A 230 2.12 16.47 -20.60
C ARG A 230 2.96 17.17 -19.54
N VAL A 231 3.47 16.38 -18.60
CA VAL A 231 4.54 16.82 -17.69
C VAL A 231 5.87 16.64 -18.41
N ASP A 232 6.68 17.70 -18.45
CA ASP A 232 8.02 17.64 -19.02
C ASP A 232 8.98 16.95 -18.05
N LEU A 233 9.37 15.72 -18.36
CA LEU A 233 10.33 14.92 -17.59
C LEU A 233 11.73 14.93 -18.21
N GLY A 234 12.05 15.92 -19.06
CA GLY A 234 13.36 16.04 -19.71
C GLY A 234 13.66 14.88 -20.66
N GLY A 235 12.65 14.38 -21.38
CA GLY A 235 12.75 13.26 -22.31
C GLY A 235 12.77 11.86 -21.67
N VAL A 236 12.71 11.76 -20.34
CA VAL A 236 12.57 10.47 -19.65
C VAL A 236 11.19 9.87 -19.91
N ARG A 237 11.17 8.58 -20.27
CA ARG A 237 9.94 7.78 -20.46
C ARG A 237 9.67 6.92 -19.23
N LEU A 238 8.41 6.53 -19.06
CA LEU A 238 7.91 5.69 -17.97
C LEU A 238 7.31 4.39 -18.52
N PRO A 239 8.09 3.54 -19.20
CA PRO A 239 7.58 2.28 -19.74
C PRO A 239 7.07 1.41 -18.60
N ASP A 240 5.94 0.75 -18.84
CA ASP A 240 5.26 -0.07 -17.84
C ASP A 240 5.03 0.69 -16.52
N GLY A 241 4.79 2.01 -16.61
CA GLY A 241 4.49 2.86 -15.47
C GLY A 241 3.21 2.37 -14.77
N ASP A 242 3.31 2.18 -13.47
CA ASP A 242 2.23 1.65 -12.65
C ASP A 242 1.90 2.68 -11.56
N GLY A 243 1.99 2.31 -10.29
CA GLY A 243 1.70 3.20 -9.18
C GLY A 243 2.59 4.44 -9.11
N ALA A 244 1.95 5.57 -8.77
CA ALA A 244 2.60 6.86 -8.54
C ALA A 244 2.39 7.34 -7.10
N LEU A 245 3.46 7.80 -6.45
CA LEU A 245 3.43 8.32 -5.09
C LEU A 245 4.16 9.66 -5.01
N LEU A 246 3.45 10.72 -4.65
CA LEU A 246 4.08 12.01 -4.32
C LEU A 246 4.30 12.15 -2.82
N THR A 247 5.52 12.53 -2.42
CA THR A 247 5.82 13.04 -1.08
C THR A 247 6.46 14.42 -1.17
N GLY A 248 5.74 15.46 -0.76
CA GLY A 248 6.18 16.84 -0.96
C GLY A 248 6.29 17.16 -2.45
N ARG A 249 7.52 17.33 -2.95
CA ARG A 249 7.82 17.52 -4.39
C ARG A 249 8.50 16.33 -5.05
N THR A 250 8.71 15.25 -4.30
CA THR A 250 9.38 14.06 -4.79
C THR A 250 8.34 13.05 -5.24
N LEU A 251 8.28 12.80 -6.55
CA LEU A 251 7.40 11.81 -7.16
C LEU A 251 8.17 10.51 -7.38
N TYR A 252 7.63 9.41 -6.88
CA TYR A 252 8.09 8.05 -7.17
C TYR A 252 7.12 7.43 -8.16
N VAL A 253 7.64 6.94 -9.29
CA VAL A 253 6.85 6.18 -10.27
C VAL A 253 7.43 4.78 -10.37
N VAL A 254 6.62 3.79 -10.01
CA VAL A 254 6.97 2.38 -10.15
C VAL A 254 6.87 1.99 -11.62
N GLN A 255 7.89 1.32 -12.16
CA GLN A 255 7.90 0.73 -13.49
C GLN A 255 7.98 -0.78 -13.32
N GLN A 256 6.86 -1.47 -13.50
CA GLN A 256 6.66 -2.84 -13.03
C GLN A 256 7.65 -3.85 -13.63
N VAL A 257 7.62 -4.07 -14.95
CA VAL A 257 8.49 -5.04 -15.65
C VAL A 257 9.95 -4.60 -15.59
N GLN A 258 10.19 -3.29 -15.47
CA GLN A 258 11.52 -2.73 -15.32
C GLN A 258 12.14 -2.98 -13.93
N ASN A 259 11.36 -3.52 -12.97
CA ASN A 259 11.78 -3.76 -11.59
C ASN A 259 12.50 -2.53 -11.00
N ALA A 260 11.88 -1.37 -11.14
CA ALA A 260 12.49 -0.11 -10.74
C ALA A 260 11.47 0.93 -10.31
N VAL A 261 11.96 1.93 -9.57
CA VAL A 261 11.22 3.14 -9.23
C VAL A 261 12.02 4.34 -9.70
N ASP A 262 11.52 5.07 -10.71
CA ASP A 262 12.13 6.36 -11.06
C ASP A 262 11.63 7.42 -10.09
N VAL A 263 12.56 8.26 -9.64
CA VAL A 263 12.32 9.32 -8.66
C VAL A 263 12.53 10.66 -9.32
N PHE A 264 11.52 11.52 -9.29
CA PHE A 264 11.54 12.85 -9.88
C PHE A 264 11.39 13.91 -8.80
N HIS A 265 12.14 15.00 -8.93
CA HIS A 265 11.81 16.24 -8.24
C HIS A 265 10.97 17.10 -9.17
N LEU A 266 9.75 17.42 -8.75
CA LEU A 266 8.80 18.21 -9.53
C LEU A 266 8.86 19.69 -9.16
N ASP A 267 8.53 20.55 -10.12
CA ASP A 267 8.17 21.93 -9.82
C ASP A 267 6.85 22.01 -9.02
N ALA A 268 6.52 23.19 -8.50
CA ALA A 268 5.36 23.36 -7.63
C ALA A 268 4.03 22.96 -8.32
N ALA A 269 3.91 23.28 -9.61
CA ALA A 269 2.69 23.07 -10.37
C ALA A 269 2.54 21.63 -10.90
N GLY A 270 3.60 20.82 -10.83
CA GLY A 270 3.66 19.50 -11.44
C GLY A 270 3.67 19.57 -12.97
N LEU A 271 4.24 20.61 -13.56
CA LEU A 271 4.36 20.78 -15.01
C LEU A 271 5.71 20.28 -15.53
N ARG A 272 6.73 20.27 -14.68
CA ARG A 272 8.09 19.82 -15.02
C ARG A 272 8.67 18.97 -13.90
N GLY A 273 9.55 18.05 -14.27
CA GLY A 273 10.27 17.20 -13.33
C GLY A 273 11.65 16.82 -13.83
N VAL A 274 12.60 16.69 -12.90
CA VAL A 274 13.94 16.16 -13.18
C VAL A 274 14.10 14.83 -12.47
N ARG A 275 14.52 13.79 -13.18
CA ARG A 275 14.84 12.50 -12.54
C ARG A 275 16.07 12.67 -11.65
N VAL A 276 15.91 12.46 -10.36
CA VAL A 276 16.97 12.59 -9.35
C VAL A 276 17.56 11.25 -8.92
N ALA A 277 16.80 10.15 -9.11
CA ALA A 277 17.29 8.80 -8.82
C ALA A 277 16.49 7.75 -9.58
N ARG A 278 17.04 6.53 -9.61
CA ARG A 278 16.33 5.29 -9.93
C ARG A 278 16.63 4.28 -8.84
N ILE A 279 15.59 3.77 -8.18
CA ILE A 279 15.71 2.77 -7.12
C ILE A 279 15.51 1.40 -7.76
N THR A 280 16.46 0.50 -7.53
CA THR A 280 16.37 -0.92 -7.87
C THR A 280 16.67 -1.75 -6.62
N ASP A 281 16.16 -2.98 -6.59
CA ASP A 281 16.42 -3.94 -5.52
C ASP A 281 16.36 -5.35 -6.11
N PRO A 282 17.33 -6.24 -5.83
CA PRO A 282 17.32 -7.61 -6.37
C PRO A 282 16.11 -8.44 -5.90
N ARG A 283 15.36 -7.96 -4.90
CA ARG A 283 14.13 -8.59 -4.40
C ARG A 283 12.88 -8.12 -5.15
N PHE A 284 12.99 -7.13 -6.05
CA PHE A 284 11.86 -6.72 -6.88
C PHE A 284 11.50 -7.81 -7.88
N ARG A 285 10.20 -8.12 -7.93
CA ARG A 285 9.60 -9.18 -8.76
C ARG A 285 8.28 -8.65 -9.31
N VAL A 286 8.39 -7.72 -10.25
CA VAL A 286 7.30 -6.94 -10.84
C VAL A 286 6.56 -6.15 -9.75
N PRO A 287 7.19 -5.14 -9.12
CA PRO A 287 6.50 -4.30 -8.14
C PRO A 287 5.44 -3.45 -8.84
N THR A 288 4.24 -3.33 -8.26
CA THR A 288 3.11 -2.62 -8.92
C THR A 288 2.91 -1.20 -8.42
N THR A 289 3.11 -0.95 -7.12
CA THR A 289 2.94 0.40 -6.56
C THR A 289 3.81 0.59 -5.33
N ALA A 290 3.76 1.78 -4.73
CA ALA A 290 4.52 2.11 -3.54
C ALA A 290 3.69 2.89 -2.52
N ALA A 291 3.92 2.59 -1.25
CA ALA A 291 3.47 3.42 -0.13
C ALA A 291 4.66 3.78 0.77
N ALA A 292 4.69 5.01 1.28
CA ALA A 292 5.77 5.49 2.14
C ALA A 292 5.41 5.38 3.63
N TYR A 293 6.39 4.98 4.45
CA TYR A 293 6.34 5.13 5.89
C TYR A 293 7.73 5.40 6.46
N GLY A 294 7.86 6.43 7.29
CA GLY A 294 9.15 6.85 7.82
C GLY A 294 10.12 7.15 6.67
N ASP A 295 11.23 6.43 6.59
CA ASP A 295 12.25 6.60 5.56
C ASP A 295 12.27 5.47 4.51
N ARG A 296 11.17 4.72 4.41
CA ARG A 296 11.04 3.57 3.50
C ARG A 296 9.88 3.73 2.53
N LEU A 297 10.05 3.11 1.38
CA LEU A 297 8.97 2.73 0.47
C LEU A 297 8.69 1.24 0.66
N TYR A 298 7.42 0.85 0.59
CA TYR A 298 6.95 -0.53 0.63
C TYR A 298 6.27 -0.84 -0.70
N LEU A 299 6.72 -1.89 -1.36
CA LEU A 299 6.32 -2.27 -2.71
C LEU A 299 5.87 -3.73 -2.74
N PRO A 300 4.59 -4.03 -3.02
CA PRO A 300 4.14 -5.38 -3.24
C PRO A 300 4.74 -5.94 -4.54
N ASN A 301 5.26 -7.16 -4.48
CA ASN A 301 5.70 -7.90 -5.66
C ASN A 301 4.51 -8.66 -6.25
N SER A 302 4.08 -8.29 -7.45
CA SER A 302 2.92 -8.90 -8.10
C SER A 302 3.26 -10.18 -8.85
N ARG A 303 4.51 -10.30 -9.29
CA ARG A 303 5.06 -11.47 -10.00
C ARG A 303 4.31 -11.82 -11.29
N PHE A 304 3.75 -10.82 -11.99
CA PHE A 304 2.92 -11.03 -13.19
C PHE A 304 3.59 -11.81 -14.32
N THR A 305 4.92 -11.80 -14.39
CA THR A 305 5.67 -12.48 -15.46
C THR A 305 6.13 -13.88 -15.07
N GLU A 306 5.80 -14.38 -13.87
CA GLU A 306 6.15 -15.73 -13.43
C GLU A 306 5.07 -16.73 -13.84
N GLU A 307 5.45 -17.76 -14.60
CA GLU A 307 4.54 -18.82 -15.07
C GLU A 307 5.07 -20.22 -14.71
N PRO A 308 4.29 -21.08 -14.01
CA PRO A 308 2.94 -20.80 -13.47
C PRO A 308 2.98 -19.75 -12.34
N PRO A 309 1.84 -19.11 -11.98
CA PRO A 309 1.82 -18.13 -10.92
C PRO A 309 2.33 -18.75 -9.61
N PRO A 310 3.24 -18.08 -8.90
CA PRO A 310 3.83 -18.61 -7.69
C PRO A 310 2.80 -18.68 -6.57
N ARG A 311 3.09 -19.54 -5.60
CA ARG A 311 2.29 -19.64 -4.38
C ARG A 311 2.56 -18.46 -3.44
N GLU A 312 3.83 -18.10 -3.26
CA GLU A 312 4.25 -17.10 -2.27
C GLU A 312 4.33 -15.69 -2.86
N TYR A 313 3.86 -14.71 -2.10
CA TYR A 313 3.95 -13.28 -2.42
C TYR A 313 4.51 -12.50 -1.23
N ASP A 314 5.11 -11.34 -1.51
CA ASP A 314 5.71 -10.50 -0.48
C ASP A 314 5.61 -9.00 -0.81
N VAL A 315 5.82 -8.20 0.22
CA VAL A 315 6.10 -6.76 0.12
C VAL A 315 7.55 -6.54 0.48
N VAL A 316 8.28 -5.80 -0.37
CA VAL A 316 9.66 -5.42 -0.13
C VAL A 316 9.71 -3.96 0.32
N ALA A 317 10.53 -3.69 1.35
CA ALA A 317 10.82 -2.34 1.79
C ALA A 317 12.23 -1.91 1.35
N VAL A 318 12.32 -0.72 0.78
CA VAL A 318 13.57 -0.06 0.34
C VAL A 318 13.67 1.33 0.94
N ARG A 319 14.88 1.90 0.98
CA ARG A 319 15.07 3.29 1.42
C ARG A 319 14.44 4.24 0.40
N ARG A 320 13.73 5.27 0.89
CA ARG A 320 13.25 6.35 0.04
C ARG A 320 14.36 7.41 -0.16
N VAL A 321 14.47 7.95 -1.37
CA VAL A 321 15.30 9.12 -1.67
C VAL A 321 14.61 10.36 -1.12
N ARG A 322 15.28 11.18 -0.31
CA ARG A 322 14.70 12.39 0.28
C ARG A 322 15.06 13.62 -0.54
#